data_AF-T1AH98-F1
#
_entry.id   AF-T1AH98-F1
#
_cell.length_a   1.000
_cell.length_b   1.000
_cell.length_c   1.000
_cell.angle_alpha   90.00
_cell.angle_beta   90.00
_cell.angle_gamma   90.00
#
_symmetry.space_group_name_H-M   'P 1'
#
loop_
_entity.id
_entity.type
_entity.pdbx_description
1 polymer ?
#
loop_
_entity_poly.entity_id
_entity_poly.type
_entity_poly.pdbx_seq_one_letter_code
_entity_poly.pdbx_strand_id
1 'polypeptide(L)'
;CDPQSRLWDFQGHQFDINRATGIGIAHDVSMRFMGVPFLWLPWMRFPVNGQRLSGFLAPSFGGSGNSGMYLRVPYYLNLAPNYDATLEPAFYSLRGPMLGGQFRYLLDASKGELNFNYMPHDNLYGGKRWMLQYQDSTALI
;
A
#
# COMPACT_ATOMS: atom_id res chain seq x y z
N CYS A 1 13.87 -16.01 -7.40
CA CYS A 1 12.78 -16.84 -6.87
C CYS A 1 13.02 -18.28 -7.27
N ASP A 2 12.84 -19.22 -6.34
CA ASP A 2 12.90 -20.64 -6.65
C ASP A 2 11.76 -20.97 -7.64
N PRO A 3 12.06 -21.49 -8.85
CA PRO A 3 11.04 -21.77 -9.88
C PRO A 3 9.89 -22.66 -9.41
N GLN A 4 10.10 -23.44 -8.33
CA GLN A 4 9.12 -24.40 -7.83
C GLN A 4 8.13 -23.84 -6.79
N SER A 5 8.32 -22.61 -6.28
CA SER A 5 7.46 -22.02 -5.25
C SER A 5 6.97 -20.60 -5.57
N ARG A 6 6.57 -20.35 -6.83
CA ARG A 6 5.97 -19.06 -7.23
C ARG A 6 4.57 -18.91 -6.64
N LEU A 7 4.49 -18.38 -5.42
CA LEU A 7 3.23 -18.17 -4.68
C LEU A 7 2.35 -17.08 -5.30
N TRP A 8 2.96 -16.07 -5.92
CA TRP A 8 2.24 -15.00 -6.60
C TRP A 8 2.97 -14.56 -7.88
N ASP A 9 2.21 -14.08 -8.86
CA ASP A 9 2.71 -13.48 -10.08
C ASP A 9 1.75 -12.43 -10.63
N PHE A 10 2.21 -11.72 -11.67
CA PHE A 10 1.40 -10.83 -12.46
C PHE A 10 1.67 -11.12 -13.94
N GLN A 11 0.60 -11.16 -14.74
CA GLN A 11 0.70 -11.18 -16.21
C GLN A 11 0.04 -9.93 -16.76
N GLY A 12 0.77 -9.16 -17.55
CA GLY A 12 0.24 -8.08 -18.38
C GLY A 12 0.13 -8.52 -19.83
N HIS A 13 -0.80 -7.94 -20.57
CA HIS A 13 -0.97 -8.21 -22.01
C HIS A 13 0.00 -7.37 -22.85
N GLN A 14 0.25 -6.11 -22.45
CA GLN A 14 1.11 -5.18 -23.16
C GLN A 14 2.04 -4.45 -22.18
N PHE A 15 3.29 -4.22 -22.60
CA PHE A 15 4.32 -3.57 -21.79
C PHE A 15 4.96 -2.42 -22.57
N ASP A 16 4.79 -1.19 -22.08
CA ASP A 16 5.41 0.02 -22.62
C ASP A 16 6.55 0.46 -21.70
N ILE A 17 7.79 0.41 -22.20
CA ILE A 17 8.98 0.72 -21.41
C ILE A 17 9.58 2.04 -21.89
N ASN A 18 9.51 3.07 -21.04
CA ASN A 18 10.20 4.33 -21.29
C ASN A 18 11.55 4.35 -20.54
N ARG A 19 12.65 4.16 -21.28
CA ARG A 19 14.01 4.16 -20.73
C ARG A 19 14.49 5.53 -20.26
N ALA A 20 13.98 6.62 -20.84
CA ALA A 20 14.37 7.98 -20.46
C ALA A 20 13.82 8.36 -19.08
N THR A 21 12.58 7.96 -18.77
CA THR A 21 11.98 8.18 -17.45
C THR A 21 12.22 7.03 -16.48
N GLY A 22 12.71 5.87 -16.95
CA GLY A 22 12.94 4.68 -16.13
C GLY A 22 11.65 3.99 -15.64
N ILE A 23 10.52 4.22 -16.32
CA ILE A 23 9.19 3.73 -15.94
C ILE A 23 8.69 2.77 -17.04
N GLY A 24 8.28 1.57 -16.62
CA GLY A 24 7.50 0.64 -17.41
C GLY A 24 6.02 0.74 -17.06
N ILE A 25 5.14 0.62 -18.05
CA ILE A 25 3.69 0.55 -17.88
C ILE A 25 3.24 -0.80 -18.44
N ALA A 26 2.60 -1.61 -17.62
CA ALA A 26 1.95 -2.84 -18.03
C ALA A 26 0.43 -2.59 -18.13
N HIS A 27 -0.17 -2.98 -19.24
CA HIS A 27 -1.62 -2.90 -19.48
C HIS A 27 -2.29 -4.26 -19.30
N ASP A 28 -3.54 -4.25 -18.86
CA ASP A 28 -4.36 -5.44 -18.60
C ASP A 28 -3.66 -6.45 -17.70
N VAL A 29 -3.25 -5.98 -16.52
CA VAL A 29 -2.47 -6.77 -15.57
C VAL A 29 -3.41 -7.61 -14.70
N SER A 30 -3.23 -8.93 -14.75
CA SER A 30 -3.88 -9.88 -13.85
C SER A 30 -2.87 -10.38 -12.81
N MET A 31 -3.12 -10.06 -11.54
CA MET A 31 -2.39 -10.63 -10.41
C MET A 31 -2.97 -11.99 -10.03
N ARG A 32 -2.10 -12.97 -9.81
CA ARG A 32 -2.47 -14.34 -9.47
C ARG A 32 -1.78 -14.78 -8.20
N PHE A 33 -2.50 -15.56 -7.41
CA PHE A 33 -1.97 -16.26 -6.26
C PHE A 33 -2.15 -17.76 -6.49
N MET A 34 -1.06 -18.53 -6.42
CA MET A 34 -1.04 -19.96 -6.75
C MET A 34 -1.73 -20.28 -8.10
N GLY A 35 -1.60 -19.38 -9.09
CA GLY A 35 -2.21 -19.52 -10.43
C GLY A 35 -3.66 -19.03 -10.55
N VAL A 36 -4.35 -18.67 -9.46
CA VAL A 36 -5.73 -18.16 -9.49
C VAL A 36 -5.71 -16.62 -9.58
N PRO A 37 -6.32 -16.00 -10.62
CA PRO A 37 -6.41 -14.55 -10.72
C PRO A 37 -7.33 -14.00 -9.62
N PHE A 38 -6.84 -13.03 -8.85
CA PHE A 38 -7.60 -12.41 -7.76
C PHE A 38 -7.80 -10.90 -7.95
N LEU A 39 -6.99 -10.27 -8.79
CA LEU A 39 -7.10 -8.84 -9.07
C LEU A 39 -6.74 -8.56 -10.54
N TRP A 40 -7.61 -7.81 -11.21
CA TRP A 40 -7.32 -7.23 -12.52
C TRP A 40 -7.11 -5.73 -12.38
N LEU A 41 -6.09 -5.21 -13.04
CA LEU A 41 -5.75 -3.79 -13.09
C LEU A 41 -5.65 -3.36 -14.57
N PRO A 42 -6.34 -2.29 -14.99
CA PRO A 42 -6.27 -1.81 -16.37
C PRO A 42 -4.85 -1.36 -16.76
N TRP A 43 -4.09 -0.87 -15.79
CA TRP A 43 -2.69 -0.49 -15.97
C TRP A 43 -1.92 -0.56 -14.64
N MET A 44 -0.63 -0.85 -14.70
CA MET A 44 0.31 -0.88 -13.59
C MET A 44 1.63 -0.25 -14.01
N ARG A 45 2.18 0.65 -13.19
CA ARG A 45 3.50 1.26 -13.45
C ARG A 45 4.55 0.55 -12.57
N PHE A 46 5.70 0.22 -13.15
CA PHE A 46 6.80 -0.43 -12.43
C PHE A 46 8.14 0.23 -12.77
N PRO A 47 9.07 0.32 -11.81
CA PRO A 47 10.36 0.94 -12.06
C PRO A 47 11.28 -0.01 -12.83
N VAL A 48 11.94 0.52 -13.86
CA VAL A 48 12.93 -0.22 -14.65
C VAL A 48 14.35 0.05 -14.12
N ASN A 49 14.56 1.23 -13.52
CA ASN A 49 15.88 1.69 -13.03
C ASN A 49 15.97 1.77 -11.50
N GLY A 50 15.14 1.02 -10.77
CA GLY A 50 15.18 0.96 -9.28
C GLY A 50 14.67 2.20 -8.55
N GLN A 51 14.10 3.19 -9.25
CA GLN A 51 13.44 4.34 -8.63
C GLN A 51 12.19 3.89 -7.87
N ARG A 52 11.88 4.55 -6.75
CA ARG A 52 10.61 4.31 -6.05
C ARG A 52 9.48 4.89 -6.89
N LEU A 53 8.41 4.12 -7.10
CA LEU A 53 7.21 4.59 -7.79
C LEU A 53 5.99 4.43 -6.90
N SER A 54 5.04 5.35 -7.05
CA SER A 54 3.72 5.22 -6.45
C SER A 54 2.96 4.06 -7.08
N GLY A 55 2.23 3.30 -6.27
CA GLY A 55 1.50 2.12 -6.73
C GLY A 55 0.81 1.37 -5.60
N PHE A 56 -0.01 0.40 -5.98
CA PHE A 56 -0.64 -0.51 -5.03
C PHE A 56 0.40 -1.42 -4.41
N LEU A 57 0.39 -1.49 -3.08
CA LEU A 57 1.09 -2.53 -2.33
C LEU A 57 0.22 -3.79 -2.28
N ALA A 58 0.84 -4.92 -1.91
CA ALA A 58 0.13 -6.18 -1.78
C ALA A 58 -1.03 -6.02 -0.77
N PRO A 59 -2.28 -6.32 -1.17
CA PRO A 59 -3.38 -6.28 -0.23
C PRO A 59 -3.20 -7.36 0.85
N SER A 60 -3.74 -7.12 2.03
CA SER A 60 -3.79 -8.12 3.10
C SER A 60 -5.22 -8.47 3.46
N PHE A 61 -5.50 -9.74 3.67
CA PHE A 61 -6.79 -10.24 4.11
C PHE A 61 -6.60 -11.26 5.23
N GLY A 62 -7.62 -11.43 6.08
CA GLY A 62 -7.56 -12.36 7.19
C GLY A 62 -8.79 -12.28 8.07
N GLY A 63 -8.71 -12.92 9.25
CA GLY A 63 -9.77 -12.91 10.25
C GLY A 63 -9.24 -12.61 11.65
N SER A 64 -10.01 -11.88 12.45
CA SER A 64 -9.73 -11.57 13.84
C SER A 64 -11.00 -11.69 14.68
N GLY A 65 -10.92 -12.23 15.90
CA GLY A 65 -12.09 -12.35 16.78
C GLY A 65 -12.78 -11.02 17.10
N ASN A 66 -12.00 -9.92 17.19
CA ASN A 66 -12.51 -8.60 17.57
C ASN A 66 -12.98 -7.72 16.41
N SER A 67 -12.64 -8.08 15.17
CA SER A 67 -12.93 -7.26 13.98
C SER A 67 -13.54 -8.04 12.82
N GLY A 68 -13.65 -9.36 12.96
CA GLY A 68 -14.12 -10.28 11.94
C GLY A 68 -13.12 -10.46 10.81
N MET A 69 -13.64 -10.75 9.62
CA MET A 69 -12.85 -10.78 8.40
C MET A 69 -12.42 -9.37 8.03
N TYR A 70 -11.22 -9.22 7.46
CA TYR A 70 -10.75 -7.92 7.00
C TYR A 70 -10.07 -7.99 5.65
N LEU A 71 -10.11 -6.87 4.92
CA LEU A 71 -9.37 -6.61 3.70
C LEU A 71 -8.73 -5.23 3.81
N ARG A 72 -7.43 -5.14 3.53
CA ARG A 72 -6.67 -3.88 3.49
C ARG A 72 -5.97 -3.76 2.15
N VAL A 73 -6.05 -2.59 1.53
CA VAL A 73 -5.50 -2.34 0.19
C VAL A 73 -4.60 -1.11 0.24
N PRO A 74 -3.32 -1.25 0.62
CA PRO A 74 -2.44 -0.10 0.76
C PRO A 74 -2.00 0.43 -0.60
N TYR A 75 -1.95 1.75 -0.72
CA TYR A 75 -1.45 2.47 -1.88
C TYR A 75 -0.28 3.37 -1.46
N TYR A 76 0.89 3.07 -1.99
CA TYR A 76 2.12 3.82 -1.75
C TYR A 76 2.20 5.02 -2.70
N LEU A 77 2.56 6.17 -2.14
CA LEU A 77 2.76 7.45 -2.82
C LEU A 77 4.22 7.86 -2.61
N ASN A 78 5.04 7.69 -3.65
CA ASN A 78 6.34 8.32 -3.69
C ASN A 78 6.16 9.78 -4.12
N LEU A 79 6.21 10.72 -3.16
CA LEU A 79 5.96 12.13 -3.40
C LEU A 79 7.25 12.87 -3.79
N ALA A 80 8.34 12.57 -3.09
CA ALA A 80 9.68 13.08 -3.38
C ALA A 80 10.74 12.10 -2.87
N PRO A 81 12.03 12.23 -3.26
CA PRO A 81 13.09 11.33 -2.82
C PRO A 81 13.25 11.22 -1.28
N ASN A 82 12.83 12.26 -0.56
CA ASN A 82 13.01 12.43 0.88
C ASN A 82 11.72 12.27 1.71
N TYR A 83 10.55 12.10 1.08
CA TYR A 83 9.31 11.81 1.82
C TYR A 83 8.31 11.01 0.99
N ASP A 84 7.58 10.15 1.67
CA ASP A 84 6.56 9.30 1.09
C ASP A 84 5.31 9.21 1.96
N ALA A 85 4.22 8.77 1.35
CA ALA A 85 2.96 8.51 2.03
C ALA A 85 2.42 7.13 1.64
N THR A 86 1.69 6.50 2.53
CA THR A 86 0.89 5.30 2.24
C THR A 86 -0.53 5.56 2.70
N LEU A 87 -1.51 5.34 1.83
CA LEU A 87 -2.92 5.36 2.18
C LEU A 87 -3.44 3.92 2.20
N GLU A 88 -4.10 3.53 3.28
CA GLU A 88 -4.58 2.17 3.48
C GLU A 88 -6.10 2.18 3.72
N PRO A 89 -6.91 2.14 2.66
CA PRO A 89 -8.32 1.76 2.79
C PRO A 89 -8.40 0.33 3.33
N ALA A 90 -9.25 0.15 4.33
CA ALA A 90 -9.49 -1.10 5.02
C ALA A 90 -10.98 -1.31 5.22
N PHE A 91 -11.41 -2.56 5.20
CA PHE A 91 -12.75 -2.98 5.53
C PHE A 91 -12.70 -4.10 6.56
N TYR A 92 -13.45 -3.96 7.65
CA TYR A 92 -13.58 -4.95 8.71
C TYR A 92 -15.04 -5.40 8.78
N SER A 93 -15.32 -6.70 8.67
CA SER A 93 -16.69 -7.21 8.56
C SER A 93 -17.54 -6.91 9.79
N LEU A 94 -16.95 -6.86 10.98
CA LEU A 94 -17.68 -6.54 12.22
C LEU A 94 -17.67 -5.06 12.58
N ARG A 95 -16.75 -4.24 12.03
CA ARG A 95 -16.60 -2.82 12.43
C ARG A 95 -16.98 -1.83 11.34
N GLY A 96 -16.82 -2.19 10.08
CA GLY A 96 -17.03 -1.31 8.93
C GLY A 96 -15.74 -0.82 8.29
N PRO A 97 -15.83 0.21 7.43
CA PRO A 97 -14.69 0.76 6.71
C PRO A 97 -13.78 1.61 7.62
N MET A 98 -12.49 1.59 7.32
CA MET A 98 -11.47 2.41 7.94
C MET A 98 -10.54 2.96 6.87
N LEU A 99 -10.00 4.16 7.09
CA LEU A 99 -8.93 4.72 6.31
C LEU A 99 -7.72 4.93 7.20
N GLY A 100 -6.66 4.16 6.95
CA GLY A 100 -5.34 4.39 7.52
C GLY A 100 -4.48 5.24 6.60
N GLY A 101 -3.47 5.87 7.16
CA GLY A 101 -2.36 6.35 6.38
C GLY A 101 -1.13 6.63 7.22
N GLN A 102 0.00 6.56 6.52
CA GLN A 102 1.33 6.77 7.07
C GLN A 102 2.04 7.79 6.20
N PHE A 103 2.69 8.77 6.82
CA PHE A 103 3.56 9.72 6.15
C PHE A 103 4.93 9.64 6.79
N ARG A 104 5.98 9.51 5.98
CA ARG A 104 7.36 9.43 6.44
C ARG A 104 8.19 10.47 5.74
N TYR A 105 9.09 11.10 6.49
CA TYR A 105 10.06 12.03 5.95
C TYR A 105 11.46 11.75 6.49
N LEU A 106 12.45 12.06 5.67
CA LEU A 106 13.87 11.99 5.97
C LEU A 106 14.54 13.27 5.50
N LEU A 107 14.89 14.13 6.45
CA LEU A 107 15.68 15.34 6.28
C LEU A 107 17.11 15.08 6.76
N ASP A 108 18.04 16.01 6.49
CA ASP A 108 19.46 15.82 6.82
C ASP A 108 19.73 15.57 8.32
N ALA A 109 18.99 16.27 9.19
CA ALA A 109 19.14 16.17 10.64
C ALA A 109 17.96 15.47 11.33
N SER A 110 16.86 15.20 10.61
CA SER A 110 15.58 14.78 11.20
C SER A 110 14.93 13.68 10.39
N LYS A 111 14.39 12.68 11.07
CA LYS A 111 13.51 11.68 10.47
C LYS A 111 12.24 11.54 11.30
N GLY A 112 11.10 11.38 10.64
CA GLY A 112 9.85 11.24 11.35
C GLY A 112 8.80 10.47 10.59
N GLU A 113 7.79 10.06 11.35
CA GLU A 113 6.66 9.27 10.92
C GLU A 113 5.38 9.81 11.55
N LEU A 114 4.36 10.00 10.71
CA LEU A 114 3.01 10.37 11.11
C LEU A 114 2.07 9.25 10.67
N ASN A 115 1.42 8.60 11.64
CA ASN A 115 0.38 7.62 11.38
C ASN A 115 -0.98 8.20 11.74
N PHE A 116 -1.94 8.08 10.83
CA PHE A 116 -3.34 8.38 11.10
C PHE A 116 -4.21 7.16 10.80
N ASN A 117 -5.24 6.97 11.60
CA ASN A 117 -6.31 6.01 11.32
C ASN A 117 -7.64 6.67 11.61
N TYR A 118 -8.61 6.48 10.73
CA TYR A 118 -9.95 7.04 10.88
C TYR A 118 -11.01 6.00 10.50
N MET A 119 -11.95 5.79 11.42
CA MET A 119 -13.11 4.92 11.25
C MET A 119 -14.35 5.76 11.56
N PRO A 120 -15.13 6.15 10.53
CA PRO A 120 -16.27 7.06 10.71
C PRO A 120 -17.42 6.42 11.49
N HIS A 121 -17.62 5.12 11.34
CA HIS A 121 -18.67 4.36 12.01
C HIS A 121 -18.14 2.97 12.38
N ASP A 122 -17.81 2.78 13.66
CA ASP A 122 -17.43 1.48 14.23
C ASP A 122 -18.70 0.81 14.77
N ASN A 123 -19.19 -0.22 14.08
CA ASN A 123 -20.43 -0.94 14.44
C ASN A 123 -20.39 -1.57 15.85
N LEU A 124 -19.20 -1.89 16.37
CA LEU A 124 -19.06 -2.48 17.72
C LEU A 124 -18.97 -1.42 18.81
N TYR A 125 -18.36 -0.27 18.51
CA TYR A 125 -18.24 0.84 19.46
C TYR A 125 -19.47 1.78 19.43
N GLY A 126 -20.22 1.81 18.34
CA GLY A 126 -21.38 2.68 18.15
C GLY A 126 -21.04 4.13 17.83
N GLY A 127 -19.82 4.41 17.34
CA GLY A 127 -19.36 5.78 17.08
C GLY A 127 -18.13 5.85 16.19
N LYS A 128 -17.57 7.07 16.03
CA LYS A 128 -16.34 7.29 15.27
C LYS A 128 -15.11 7.00 16.13
N ARG A 129 -14.07 6.44 15.51
CA ARG A 129 -12.76 6.23 16.13
C ARG A 129 -11.67 6.80 15.26
N TRP A 130 -10.64 7.34 15.90
CA TRP A 130 -9.49 7.85 15.19
C TRP A 130 -8.25 7.73 16.05
N MET A 131 -7.10 7.69 15.40
CA MET A 131 -5.79 7.70 16.01
C MET A 131 -4.90 8.61 15.20
N LEU A 132 -4.12 9.44 15.89
CA LEU A 132 -3.01 10.18 15.32
C LEU A 132 -1.78 9.90 16.17
N GLN A 133 -0.70 9.48 15.53
CA GLN A 133 0.58 9.25 16.18
C GLN A 133 1.65 9.96 15.36
N TYR A 134 2.48 10.72 16.06
CA TYR A 134 3.62 11.41 15.48
C TYR A 134 4.87 11.02 16.25
N GLN A 135 5.91 10.64 15.52
CA GLN A 135 7.22 10.34 16.06
C GLN A 135 8.28 11.05 15.22
N ASP A 136 9.18 11.77 15.89
CA ASP A 136 10.33 12.42 15.27
C ASP A 136 11.60 12.09 16.04
N SER A 137 12.70 11.97 15.32
CA SER A 137 14.05 11.86 15.85
C SER A 137 14.94 12.84 15.10
N THR A 138 15.39 13.85 15.82
CA THR A 138 16.28 14.90 15.31
C THR A 138 17.61 14.86 16.05
N ALA A 139 18.72 14.81 15.31
CA ALA A 139 20.05 14.95 15.87
C ALA A 139 20.31 16.45 16.14
N LEU A 140 20.60 16.79 17.40
CA LEU A 140 21.06 18.13 17.78
C LEU A 140 22.59 18.16 17.64
N ILE A 141 23.08 19.08 16.83
CA ILE A 141 24.52 19.35 16.62
C ILE A 141 25.09 20.03 17.86
#